data_AF-A0A257RPC1-F1
#
_entry.id   AF-A0A257RPC1-F1
#
_cell.length_a   1.000
_cell.length_b   1.000
_cell.length_c   1.000
_cell.angle_alpha   90.00
_cell.angle_beta   90.00
_cell.angle_gamma   90.00
#
_symmetry.space_group_name_H-M   'P 1'
#
loop_
_entity.id
_entity.type
_entity.pdbx_description
1 polymer ?
#
loop_
_entity_poly.entity_id
_entity_poly.type
_entity_poly.pdbx_seq_one_letter_code
_entity_poly.pdbx_strand_id
1 'polypeptide(L)'
;MILRLDEIFVSGGSAQVLRQTVLDMLLTLPGMVGAWIGRPDDHGRMRAENWAGVDFGSLLASDGYAVSINQKATSNGPVGRAWRSNDIQIVNDWAADEAVTPWRAMGAELGWRAAAAVPLRNQNKHNSVLALYAATPSYFSSPLLQAVITQMASSLGLAIAEREKNAALSRVQLLYQALFKGSEALMSARTEAGALRGICRRLVQSGLFVAASIGQPDKLGFLRYDLATAGVGSKPASALVQHVDAVGPALLLGVRAWRTRRLVLTNDYTNDPTLLPWRHYFKDDNWQASAA
;
A
#
# COMPACT_ATOMS: atom_id res chain seq x y z
N MET A 1 -17.20 -11.32 22.34
CA MET A 1 -16.50 -10.36 21.47
C MET A 1 -15.01 -10.33 21.75
N ILE A 2 -14.58 -9.99 22.99
CA ILE A 2 -13.15 -9.93 23.38
C ILE A 2 -12.40 -11.25 23.11
N LEU A 3 -12.95 -12.39 23.55
CA LEU A 3 -12.31 -13.71 23.33
C LEU A 3 -12.09 -14.09 21.85
N ARG A 4 -12.96 -13.63 20.94
CA ARG A 4 -12.78 -13.88 19.49
C ARG A 4 -11.71 -12.97 18.87
N LEU A 5 -11.50 -11.78 19.43
CA LEU A 5 -10.47 -10.85 18.96
C LEU A 5 -9.07 -11.37 19.29
N ASP A 6 -8.89 -11.94 20.50
CA ASP A 6 -7.61 -12.50 20.91
C ASP A 6 -7.18 -13.67 20.00
N GLU A 7 -8.11 -14.56 19.65
CA GLU A 7 -7.86 -15.65 18.68
C GLU A 7 -7.49 -15.11 17.28
N ILE A 8 -8.16 -14.06 16.82
CA ILE A 8 -7.87 -13.43 15.53
C ILE A 8 -6.49 -12.76 15.53
N PHE A 9 -6.10 -12.10 16.63
CA PHE A 9 -4.78 -11.49 16.74
C PHE A 9 -3.66 -12.53 16.68
N VAL A 10 -3.87 -13.71 17.28
CA VAL A 10 -2.91 -14.82 17.29
C VAL A 10 -2.96 -15.66 16.00
N SER A 11 -4.05 -15.61 15.24
CA SER A 11 -4.20 -16.39 13.99
C SER A 11 -3.13 -16.04 12.95
N GLY A 12 -2.60 -17.03 12.23
CA GLY A 12 -1.66 -16.81 11.13
C GLY A 12 -2.29 -16.05 9.96
N GLY A 13 -1.51 -15.25 9.23
CA GLY A 13 -1.96 -14.56 8.03
C GLY A 13 -1.35 -13.16 7.85
N SER A 14 -1.56 -12.55 6.69
CA SER A 14 -1.04 -11.21 6.40
C SER A 14 -1.76 -10.13 7.21
N ALA A 15 -1.14 -8.95 7.34
CA ALA A 15 -1.77 -7.79 7.96
C ALA A 15 -3.07 -7.37 7.24
N GLN A 16 -3.16 -7.60 5.92
CA GLN A 16 -4.36 -7.31 5.13
C GLN A 16 -5.54 -8.18 5.56
N VAL A 17 -5.30 -9.48 5.75
CA VAL A 17 -6.35 -10.41 6.21
C VAL A 17 -6.80 -10.02 7.61
N LEU A 18 -5.86 -9.73 8.52
CA LEU A 18 -6.20 -9.29 9.88
C LEU A 18 -7.12 -8.06 9.90
N ARG A 19 -6.76 -7.01 9.15
CA ARG A 19 -7.57 -5.80 9.03
C ARG A 19 -8.99 -6.13 8.56
N GLN A 20 -9.10 -6.91 7.47
CA GLN A 20 -10.40 -7.26 6.90
C GLN A 20 -11.26 -8.06 7.88
N THR A 21 -10.70 -9.10 8.50
CA THR A 21 -11.42 -9.93 9.46
C THR A 21 -11.98 -9.13 10.63
N VAL A 22 -11.21 -8.16 11.16
CA VAL A 22 -11.69 -7.29 12.25
C VAL A 22 -12.80 -6.35 11.76
N LEU A 23 -12.67 -5.79 10.57
CA LEU A 23 -13.70 -4.91 9.99
C LEU A 23 -15.02 -5.67 9.73
N ASP A 24 -14.93 -6.87 9.16
CA ASP A 24 -16.10 -7.73 8.93
C ASP A 24 -16.78 -8.09 10.26
N MET A 25 -16.00 -8.42 11.31
CA MET A 25 -16.54 -8.66 12.64
C MET A 25 -17.25 -7.43 13.21
N LEU A 26 -16.65 -6.24 13.12
CA LEU A 26 -17.25 -5.01 13.63
C LEU A 26 -18.59 -4.72 12.96
N LEU A 27 -18.72 -5.03 11.66
CA LEU A 27 -19.96 -4.85 10.92
C LEU A 27 -21.08 -5.81 11.35
N THR A 28 -20.76 -6.91 12.04
CA THR A 28 -21.78 -7.80 12.63
C THR A 28 -22.41 -7.22 13.91
N LEU A 29 -21.84 -6.15 14.47
CA LEU A 29 -22.38 -5.53 15.68
C LEU A 29 -23.67 -4.78 15.37
N PRO A 30 -24.72 -4.92 16.20
CA PRO A 30 -25.96 -4.17 16.00
C PRO A 30 -25.72 -2.68 15.89
N GLY A 31 -26.27 -2.06 14.86
CA GLY A 31 -26.17 -0.62 14.61
C GLY A 31 -24.92 -0.17 13.86
N MET A 32 -23.91 -1.02 13.64
CA MET A 32 -22.76 -0.69 12.79
C MET A 32 -23.14 -0.76 11.31
N VAL A 33 -22.80 0.28 10.55
CA VAL A 33 -23.15 0.39 9.11
C VAL A 33 -21.95 0.64 8.20
N GLY A 34 -20.80 0.98 8.78
CA GLY A 34 -19.58 1.15 8.01
C GLY A 34 -18.36 1.14 8.91
N ALA A 35 -17.26 0.58 8.42
CA ALA A 35 -15.97 0.68 9.05
C ALA A 35 -14.85 0.66 8.00
N TRP A 36 -13.76 1.38 8.25
CA TRP A 36 -12.57 1.30 7.42
C TRP A 36 -11.30 1.59 8.21
N ILE A 37 -10.19 1.02 7.73
CA ILE A 37 -8.83 1.30 8.21
C ILE A 37 -8.08 1.98 7.08
N GLY A 38 -7.39 3.08 7.38
CA GLY A 38 -6.62 3.77 6.36
C GLY A 38 -5.48 4.63 6.88
N ARG A 39 -4.64 5.06 5.94
CA ARG A 39 -3.41 5.85 6.16
C ARG A 39 -3.38 7.04 5.22
N PRO A 40 -2.74 8.16 5.59
CA PRO A 40 -2.50 9.25 4.65
C PRO A 40 -1.52 8.81 3.55
N ASP A 41 -1.78 9.22 2.31
CA ASP A 41 -0.79 9.21 1.23
C ASP A 41 0.24 10.36 1.42
N ASP A 42 1.24 10.41 0.54
CA ASP A 42 2.31 11.41 0.59
C ASP A 42 1.81 12.87 0.49
N HIS A 43 0.58 13.08 0.01
CA HIS A 43 -0.07 14.38 -0.08
C HIS A 43 -0.96 14.68 1.13
N GLY A 44 -0.98 13.80 2.13
CA GLY A 44 -1.81 13.91 3.31
C GLY A 44 -3.30 13.70 3.04
N ARG A 45 -3.68 12.94 2.01
CA ARG A 45 -5.06 12.45 1.81
C ARG A 45 -5.18 11.04 2.37
N MET A 46 -6.21 10.80 3.18
CA MET A 46 -6.46 9.46 3.73
C MET A 46 -6.92 8.51 2.62
N ARG A 47 -6.28 7.34 2.56
CA ARG A 47 -6.65 6.22 1.69
C ARG A 47 -7.12 5.07 2.56
N ALA A 48 -8.29 4.51 2.25
CA ALA A 48 -8.73 3.27 2.86
C ALA A 48 -7.87 2.10 2.35
N GLU A 49 -7.27 1.34 3.26
CA GLU A 49 -6.53 0.10 2.97
C GLU A 49 -7.48 -1.11 3.01
N ASN A 50 -8.48 -1.06 3.90
CA ASN A 50 -9.53 -2.06 4.05
C ASN A 50 -10.81 -1.39 4.52
N TRP A 51 -11.95 -2.03 4.23
CA TRP A 51 -13.25 -1.53 4.63
C TRP A 51 -14.31 -2.62 4.70
N ALA A 52 -15.42 -2.32 5.38
CA ALA A 52 -16.63 -3.12 5.45
C ALA A 52 -17.85 -2.18 5.44
N GLY A 53 -18.93 -2.61 4.77
CA GLY A 53 -20.11 -1.78 4.51
C GLY A 53 -20.11 -1.28 3.07
N VAL A 54 -19.77 -0.01 2.87
CA VAL A 54 -19.68 0.62 1.53
C VAL A 54 -18.26 0.54 0.95
N ASP A 55 -18.12 0.82 -0.34
CA ASP A 55 -16.80 0.94 -0.99
C ASP A 55 -16.09 2.24 -0.58
N PHE A 56 -15.47 2.22 0.60
CA PHE A 56 -14.69 3.35 1.12
C PHE A 56 -13.45 3.65 0.27
N GLY A 57 -12.94 2.67 -0.48
CA GLY A 57 -11.81 2.87 -1.39
C GLY A 57 -12.17 3.87 -2.49
N SER A 58 -13.27 3.62 -3.20
CA SER A 58 -13.80 4.53 -4.22
C SER A 58 -14.31 5.84 -3.62
N LEU A 59 -15.00 5.77 -2.47
CA LEU A 59 -15.57 6.94 -1.81
C LEU A 59 -14.48 7.97 -1.44
N LEU A 60 -13.42 7.54 -0.75
CA LEU A 60 -12.34 8.44 -0.32
C LEU A 60 -11.41 8.86 -1.46
N ALA A 61 -11.42 8.13 -2.58
CA ALA A 61 -10.68 8.53 -3.78
C ALA A 61 -11.34 9.70 -4.52
N SER A 62 -12.65 9.92 -4.33
CA SER A 62 -13.37 11.06 -4.90
C SER A 62 -12.99 12.37 -4.19
N ASP A 63 -12.65 13.40 -4.96
CA ASP A 63 -12.26 14.70 -4.41
C ASP A 63 -13.36 15.35 -3.56
N GLY A 64 -14.64 15.03 -3.82
CA GLY A 64 -15.78 15.53 -3.05
C GLY A 64 -15.88 14.97 -1.62
N TYR A 65 -15.26 13.81 -1.35
CA TYR A 65 -15.34 13.14 -0.04
C TYR A 65 -13.97 12.87 0.58
N ALA A 66 -12.90 13.40 0.00
CA ALA A 66 -11.55 13.22 0.49
C ALA A 66 -11.40 13.69 1.94
N VAL A 67 -10.79 12.85 2.77
CA VAL A 67 -10.36 13.22 4.13
C VAL A 67 -8.89 13.61 4.06
N SER A 68 -8.54 14.77 4.61
CA SER A 68 -7.15 15.23 4.65
C SER A 68 -6.63 15.27 6.07
N ILE A 69 -5.31 15.15 6.25
CA ILE A 69 -4.63 15.41 7.52
C ILE A 69 -3.95 16.78 7.56
N ASN A 70 -3.81 17.43 6.39
CA ASN A 70 -3.22 18.75 6.24
C ASN A 70 -4.29 19.82 6.51
N GLN A 71 -3.97 20.85 7.30
CA GLN A 71 -4.85 21.89 7.87
C GLN A 71 -5.85 22.54 6.88
N LYS A 72 -6.85 21.76 6.45
CA LYS A 72 -7.97 22.11 5.57
C LYS A 72 -9.27 21.83 6.32
N ALA A 73 -10.40 22.33 5.82
CA ALA A 73 -11.72 22.00 6.39
C ALA A 73 -11.94 20.47 6.47
N THR A 74 -11.51 19.72 5.45
CA THR A 74 -11.55 18.25 5.41
C THR A 74 -10.57 17.54 6.34
N SER A 75 -9.81 18.30 7.13
CA SER A 75 -8.95 17.78 8.21
C SER A 75 -9.56 17.94 9.59
N ASN A 76 -10.66 18.67 9.72
CA ASN A 76 -11.32 18.91 11.00
C ASN A 76 -12.36 17.83 11.34
N GLY A 77 -12.65 16.91 10.42
CA GLY A 77 -13.47 15.72 10.71
C GLY A 77 -12.82 14.77 11.74
N PRO A 78 -13.58 13.82 12.28
CA PRO A 78 -13.12 12.95 13.37
C PRO A 78 -11.84 12.19 13.01
N VAL A 79 -11.69 11.72 11.77
CA VAL A 79 -10.48 11.02 11.31
C VAL A 79 -9.25 11.91 11.29
N GLY A 80 -9.35 13.11 10.71
CA GLY A 80 -8.22 14.05 10.65
C GLY A 80 -7.81 14.52 12.04
N ARG A 81 -8.78 14.73 12.95
CA ARG A 81 -8.49 15.03 14.36
C ARG A 81 -7.82 13.85 15.08
N ALA A 82 -8.33 12.63 14.92
CA ALA A 82 -7.78 11.45 15.57
C ALA A 82 -6.33 11.17 15.14
N TRP A 83 -6.02 11.42 13.87
CA TRP A 83 -4.66 11.39 13.36
C TRP A 83 -3.74 12.38 14.10
N ARG A 84 -4.18 13.64 14.24
CA ARG A 84 -3.35 14.71 14.85
C ARG A 84 -3.24 14.60 16.37
N SER A 85 -4.35 14.32 17.06
CA SER A 85 -4.37 14.23 18.52
C SER A 85 -3.81 12.92 19.04
N ASN A 86 -3.74 11.88 18.19
CA ASN A 86 -3.48 10.51 18.60
C ASN A 86 -4.47 10.00 19.67
N ASP A 87 -5.68 10.57 19.73
CA ASP A 87 -6.75 10.17 20.64
C ASP A 87 -8.05 9.90 19.89
N ILE A 88 -8.92 9.07 20.49
CA ILE A 88 -10.24 8.79 19.95
C ILE A 88 -11.03 10.08 19.72
N GLN A 89 -11.73 10.17 18.60
CA GLN A 89 -12.61 11.29 18.25
C GLN A 89 -14.00 10.75 17.95
N ILE A 90 -15.01 11.39 18.54
CA ILE A 90 -16.38 10.90 18.48
C ILE A 90 -17.29 11.97 17.92
N VAL A 91 -18.23 11.54 17.10
CA VAL A 91 -19.36 12.31 16.58
C VAL A 91 -20.61 11.63 17.12
N ASN A 92 -21.24 12.24 18.11
CA ASN A 92 -22.44 11.68 18.74
C ASN A 92 -23.69 11.83 17.87
N ASP A 93 -23.79 12.93 17.12
CA ASP A 93 -24.89 13.13 16.17
C ASP A 93 -24.34 13.68 14.85
N TRP A 94 -24.28 12.81 13.85
CA TRP A 94 -23.79 13.13 12.51
C TRP A 94 -24.60 14.26 11.85
N ALA A 95 -25.90 14.33 12.14
CA ALA A 95 -26.77 15.33 11.53
C ALA A 95 -26.55 16.73 12.09
N ALA A 96 -25.98 16.85 13.29
CA ALA A 96 -25.78 18.13 13.99
C ALA A 96 -24.31 18.57 14.03
N ASP A 97 -23.35 17.65 14.13
CA ASP A 97 -21.94 17.96 14.39
C ASP A 97 -21.28 18.74 13.22
N GLU A 98 -20.76 19.92 13.52
CA GLU A 98 -20.11 20.80 12.53
C GLU A 98 -18.85 20.17 11.92
N ALA A 99 -18.18 19.29 12.64
CA ALA A 99 -16.96 18.63 12.18
C ALA A 99 -17.16 17.78 10.93
N VAL A 100 -18.38 17.29 10.71
CA VAL A 100 -18.72 16.42 9.59
C VAL A 100 -19.41 17.17 8.46
N THR A 101 -19.50 18.50 8.53
CA THR A 101 -20.14 19.34 7.50
C THR A 101 -19.73 18.97 6.06
N PRO A 102 -18.43 18.77 5.73
CA PRO A 102 -18.03 18.40 4.37
C PRO A 102 -18.61 17.07 3.87
N TRP A 103 -18.95 16.15 4.79
CA TRP A 103 -19.45 14.80 4.47
C TRP A 103 -20.91 14.60 4.89
N ARG A 104 -21.59 15.62 5.40
CA ARG A 104 -22.89 15.47 6.08
C ARG A 104 -23.93 14.82 5.17
N ALA A 105 -24.09 15.34 3.95
CA ALA A 105 -25.04 14.84 2.97
C ALA A 105 -24.76 13.38 2.60
N MET A 106 -23.51 13.06 2.26
CA MET A 106 -23.09 11.70 1.92
C MET A 106 -23.29 10.73 3.10
N GLY A 107 -22.88 11.11 4.31
CA GLY A 107 -23.09 10.26 5.47
C GLY A 107 -24.57 10.01 5.76
N ALA A 108 -25.45 10.99 5.51
CA ALA A 108 -26.89 10.81 5.64
C ALA A 108 -27.46 9.81 4.62
N GLU A 109 -27.03 9.88 3.36
CA GLU A 109 -27.39 8.91 2.31
C GLU A 109 -26.94 7.49 2.66
N LEU A 110 -25.78 7.36 3.33
CA LEU A 110 -25.23 6.08 3.79
C LEU A 110 -25.78 5.64 5.17
N GLY A 111 -26.73 6.37 5.74
CA GLY A 111 -27.38 6.03 7.00
C GLY A 111 -26.55 6.28 8.26
N TRP A 112 -25.49 7.09 8.19
CA TRP A 112 -24.63 7.40 9.33
C TRP A 112 -25.31 8.39 10.28
N ARG A 113 -25.36 8.03 11.55
CA ARG A 113 -25.95 8.83 12.63
C ARG A 113 -24.99 9.12 13.77
N ALA A 114 -23.95 8.31 13.93
CA ALA A 114 -22.81 8.57 14.81
C ALA A 114 -21.52 8.03 14.18
N ALA A 115 -20.37 8.53 14.62
CA ALA A 115 -19.08 8.04 14.18
C ALA A 115 -18.04 8.02 15.31
N ALA A 116 -17.05 7.16 15.18
CA ALA A 116 -15.84 7.18 15.99
C ALA A 116 -14.61 6.99 15.10
N ALA A 117 -13.56 7.75 15.35
CA ALA A 117 -12.26 7.57 14.71
C ALA A 117 -11.21 7.33 15.78
N VAL A 118 -10.48 6.21 15.66
CA VAL A 118 -9.53 5.75 16.68
C VAL A 118 -8.18 5.46 16.03
N PRO A 119 -7.08 6.05 16.51
CA PRO A 119 -5.76 5.80 15.95
C PRO A 119 -5.31 4.36 16.26
N LEU A 120 -4.76 3.69 15.26
CA LEU A 120 -4.08 2.40 15.42
C LEU A 120 -2.61 2.67 15.74
N ARG A 121 -2.25 2.46 17.02
CA ARG A 121 -0.92 2.78 17.56
C ARG A 121 0.06 1.64 17.28
N ASN A 122 1.29 1.98 16.90
CA ASN A 122 2.45 1.09 17.02
C ASN A 122 3.45 1.70 18.04
N GLN A 123 4.46 0.93 18.45
CA GLN A 123 5.41 1.33 19.50
C GLN A 123 6.21 2.62 19.20
N ASN A 124 6.34 3.02 17.93
CA ASN A 124 7.20 4.13 17.48
C ASN A 124 6.51 5.21 16.60
N LYS A 125 5.23 5.04 16.17
CA LYS A 125 4.39 6.02 15.44
C LYS A 125 2.94 5.52 15.29
N HIS A 126 1.96 6.44 15.20
CA HIS A 126 0.62 6.09 14.69
C HIS A 126 0.70 6.06 13.16
N ASN A 127 0.28 4.95 12.56
CA ASN A 127 0.38 4.79 11.10
C ASN A 127 -0.99 4.71 10.44
N SER A 128 -2.10 4.57 11.19
CA SER A 128 -3.43 4.38 10.61
C SER A 128 -4.53 4.86 11.55
N VAL A 129 -5.72 5.08 10.99
CA VAL A 129 -6.95 5.34 11.74
C VAL A 129 -7.98 4.29 11.39
N LEU A 130 -8.66 3.77 12.39
CA LEU A 130 -9.90 3.01 12.28
C LEU A 130 -11.08 3.98 12.40
N ALA A 131 -11.89 4.09 11.37
CA ALA A 131 -13.13 4.85 11.39
C ALA A 131 -14.33 3.91 11.44
N LEU A 132 -15.30 4.22 12.30
CA LEU A 132 -16.50 3.45 12.57
C LEU A 132 -17.73 4.36 12.41
N TYR A 133 -18.80 3.83 11.82
CA TYR A 133 -20.06 4.54 11.59
C TYR A 133 -21.23 3.70 12.07
N ALA A 134 -22.15 4.33 12.78
CA ALA A 134 -23.33 3.70 13.35
C ALA A 134 -24.63 4.36 12.88
N ALA A 135 -25.70 3.57 12.75
CA ALA A 135 -27.04 4.00 12.34
C ALA A 135 -27.87 4.62 13.47
N THR A 136 -27.34 4.70 14.69
CA THR A 136 -28.01 5.34 15.82
C THR A 136 -27.16 6.47 16.40
N PRO A 137 -27.75 7.64 16.72
CA PRO A 137 -27.04 8.68 17.45
C PRO A 137 -26.50 8.17 18.79
N SER A 138 -25.44 8.81 19.28
CA SER A 138 -24.80 8.54 20.59
C SER A 138 -24.32 7.11 20.78
N TYR A 139 -24.17 6.32 19.71
CA TYR A 139 -23.73 4.93 19.78
C TYR A 139 -22.41 4.78 20.56
N PHE A 140 -21.47 5.71 20.33
CA PHE A 140 -20.14 5.70 20.93
C PHE A 140 -20.02 6.53 22.22
N SER A 141 -21.12 7.04 22.78
CA SER A 141 -21.09 7.96 23.93
C SER A 141 -20.67 7.28 25.25
N SER A 142 -20.80 5.96 25.35
CA SER A 142 -20.44 5.23 26.58
C SER A 142 -18.92 5.23 26.83
N PRO A 143 -18.44 5.73 27.98
CA PRO A 143 -17.02 5.70 28.31
C PRO A 143 -16.41 4.29 28.33
N LEU A 144 -17.20 3.30 28.76
CA LEU A 144 -16.78 1.89 28.74
C LEU A 144 -16.56 1.41 27.30
N LEU A 145 -17.48 1.72 26.39
CA LEU A 145 -17.34 1.37 24.98
C LEU A 145 -16.11 2.05 24.35
N GLN A 146 -15.89 3.33 24.66
CA GLN A 146 -14.72 4.07 24.18
C GLN A 146 -13.40 3.44 24.67
N ALA A 147 -13.34 3.02 25.93
CA ALA A 147 -12.19 2.32 26.49
C ALA A 147 -11.96 0.98 25.79
N VAL A 148 -13.02 0.19 25.54
CA VAL A 148 -12.93 -1.09 24.83
C VAL A 148 -12.43 -0.90 23.39
N ILE A 149 -12.99 0.07 22.65
CA ILE A 149 -12.56 0.34 21.27
C ILE A 149 -11.11 0.81 21.24
N THR A 150 -10.70 1.67 22.19
CA THR A 150 -9.31 2.17 22.28
C THR A 150 -8.32 1.03 22.57
N GLN A 151 -8.67 0.11 23.46
CA GLN A 151 -7.84 -1.05 23.77
C GLN A 151 -7.75 -2.03 22.59
N MET A 152 -8.87 -2.28 21.91
CA MET A 152 -8.91 -3.10 20.70
C MET A 152 -8.06 -2.48 19.58
N ALA A 153 -8.19 -1.17 19.35
CA ALA A 153 -7.42 -0.42 18.36
C ALA A 153 -5.91 -0.48 18.65
N SER A 154 -5.52 -0.41 19.92
CA SER A 154 -4.11 -0.55 20.34
C SER A 154 -3.56 -1.95 20.06
N SER A 155 -4.34 -2.99 20.40
CA SER A 155 -3.96 -4.40 20.17
C SER A 155 -3.87 -4.71 18.68
N LEU A 156 -4.85 -4.23 17.89
CA LEU A 156 -4.86 -4.36 16.44
C LEU A 156 -3.68 -3.64 15.79
N GLY A 157 -3.38 -2.41 16.22
CA GLY A 157 -2.24 -1.64 15.72
C GLY A 157 -0.91 -2.36 15.92
N LEU A 158 -0.70 -2.96 17.10
CA LEU A 158 0.49 -3.76 17.39
C LEU A 158 0.56 -5.03 16.53
N ALA A 159 -0.55 -5.78 16.41
CA ALA A 159 -0.60 -7.01 15.62
C ALA A 159 -0.38 -6.75 14.12
N ILE A 160 -0.93 -5.66 13.58
CA ILE A 160 -0.66 -5.22 12.19
C ILE A 160 0.83 -4.91 12.02
N ALA A 161 1.41 -4.10 12.92
CA ALA A 161 2.80 -3.69 12.82
C ALA A 161 3.76 -4.88 12.86
N GLU A 162 3.50 -5.86 13.73
CA GLU A 162 4.32 -7.08 13.85
C GLU A 162 4.24 -7.93 12.58
N ARG A 163 3.05 -8.10 11.99
CA ARG A 163 2.88 -8.84 10.72
C ARG A 163 3.54 -8.13 9.55
N GLU A 164 3.42 -6.80 9.46
CA GLU A 164 4.09 -6.00 8.42
C GLU A 164 5.61 -6.09 8.55
N LYS A 165 6.15 -6.00 9.78
CA LYS A 165 7.56 -6.18 10.06
C LYS A 165 8.06 -7.57 9.66
N ASN A 166 7.35 -8.63 10.05
CA ASN A 166 7.74 -10.00 9.73
C ASN A 166 7.67 -10.28 8.22
N ALA A 167 6.68 -9.72 7.52
CA ALA A 167 6.61 -9.78 6.06
C ALA A 167 7.79 -9.05 5.39
N ALA A 168 8.16 -7.86 5.88
CA ALA A 168 9.31 -7.11 5.37
C ALA A 168 10.63 -7.86 5.61
N LEU A 169 10.85 -8.41 6.80
CA LEU A 169 12.03 -9.22 7.12
C LEU A 169 12.12 -10.47 6.24
N SER A 170 11.01 -11.18 6.07
CA SER A 170 10.94 -12.35 5.19
C SER A 170 11.28 -11.99 3.74
N ARG A 171 10.81 -10.83 3.26
CA ARG A 171 11.11 -10.33 1.91
C ARG A 171 12.60 -10.02 1.72
N VAL A 172 13.24 -9.42 2.72
CA VAL A 172 14.69 -9.16 2.72
C VAL A 172 15.49 -10.47 2.74
N GLN A 173 15.09 -11.45 3.55
CA GLN A 173 15.74 -12.76 3.60
C GLN A 173 15.65 -13.50 2.26
N LEU A 174 14.48 -13.50 1.63
CA LEU A 174 14.29 -14.07 0.30
C LEU A 174 15.17 -13.38 -0.75
N LEU A 175 15.35 -12.05 -0.66
CA LEU A 175 16.23 -11.32 -1.55
C LEU A 175 17.69 -11.78 -1.39
N TYR A 176 18.18 -11.88 -0.16
CA TYR A 176 19.52 -12.40 0.11
C TYR A 176 19.71 -13.83 -0.41
N GLN A 177 18.73 -14.71 -0.23
CA GLN A 177 18.78 -16.07 -0.76
C GLN A 177 18.81 -16.09 -2.30
N ALA A 178 18.02 -15.25 -2.96
CA ALA A 178 18.01 -15.13 -4.41
C ALA A 178 19.36 -14.64 -4.95
N LEU A 179 19.95 -13.63 -4.29
CA LEU A 179 21.27 -13.10 -4.64
C LEU A 179 22.39 -14.14 -4.46
N PHE A 180 22.41 -14.85 -3.33
CA PHE A 180 23.40 -15.88 -3.06
C PHE A 180 23.28 -17.05 -4.04
N LYS A 181 22.06 -17.50 -4.34
CA LYS A 181 21.83 -18.52 -5.38
C LYS A 181 22.27 -18.01 -6.76
N GLY A 182 22.17 -16.71 -7.03
CA GLY A 182 22.68 -16.09 -8.25
C GLY A 182 24.20 -16.12 -8.35
N SER A 183 24.92 -15.84 -7.26
CA SER A 183 26.39 -15.88 -7.26
C SER A 183 26.94 -17.30 -7.44
N GLU A 184 26.28 -18.32 -6.92
CA GLU A 184 26.60 -19.72 -7.21
C GLU A 184 26.42 -20.07 -8.70
N ALA A 185 25.39 -19.53 -9.34
CA ALA A 185 25.18 -19.71 -10.78
C ALA A 185 26.31 -19.07 -11.60
N LEU A 186 26.88 -17.95 -11.15
CA LEU A 186 28.06 -17.35 -11.76
C LEU A 186 29.28 -18.27 -11.67
N MET A 187 29.53 -18.84 -10.48
CA MET A 187 30.71 -19.69 -10.25
C MET A 187 30.64 -21.04 -10.97
N SER A 188 29.44 -21.58 -11.17
CA SER A 188 29.22 -22.89 -11.79
C SER A 188 29.03 -22.84 -13.32
N ALA A 189 28.85 -21.66 -13.90
CA ALA A 189 28.59 -21.52 -15.32
C ALA A 189 29.85 -21.72 -16.18
N ARG A 190 29.70 -22.47 -17.27
CA ARG A 190 30.77 -22.68 -18.26
C ARG A 190 30.94 -21.51 -19.23
N THR A 191 29.95 -20.63 -19.31
CA THR A 191 29.93 -19.46 -20.21
C THR A 191 29.26 -18.28 -19.52
N GLU A 192 29.71 -17.07 -19.86
CA GLU A 192 29.11 -15.82 -19.37
C GLU A 192 27.61 -15.74 -19.67
N ALA A 193 27.20 -16.01 -20.91
CA ALA A 193 25.78 -16.04 -21.29
C ALA A 193 24.95 -17.11 -20.55
N GLY A 194 25.58 -18.21 -20.12
CA GLY A 194 24.96 -19.21 -19.24
C GLY A 194 24.77 -18.67 -17.81
N ALA A 195 25.78 -17.98 -17.31
CA ALA A 195 25.81 -17.35 -15.99
C ALA A 195 24.70 -16.28 -15.85
N LEU A 196 24.63 -15.35 -16.81
CA LEU A 196 23.63 -14.27 -16.84
C LEU A 196 22.20 -14.82 -16.90
N ARG A 197 21.95 -15.82 -17.76
CA ARG A 197 20.63 -16.50 -17.83
C ARG A 197 20.29 -17.24 -16.53
N GLY A 198 21.28 -17.84 -15.88
CA GLY A 198 21.13 -18.49 -14.58
C GLY A 198 20.68 -17.52 -13.49
N ILE A 199 21.29 -16.33 -13.43
CA ILE A 199 20.91 -15.27 -12.49
C ILE A 199 19.46 -14.83 -12.73
N CYS A 200 19.10 -14.41 -13.96
CA CYS A 200 17.74 -13.95 -14.27
C CYS A 200 16.70 -15.00 -13.88
N ARG A 201 16.94 -16.28 -14.19
CA ARG A 201 16.03 -17.37 -13.86
C ARG A 201 15.86 -17.53 -12.35
N ARG A 202 16.95 -17.48 -11.57
CA ARG A 202 16.90 -17.65 -10.11
C ARG A 202 16.21 -16.47 -9.42
N LEU A 203 16.41 -15.24 -9.91
CA LEU A 203 15.68 -14.07 -9.44
C LEU A 203 14.16 -14.25 -9.63
N VAL A 204 13.71 -14.70 -10.79
CA VAL A 204 12.27 -14.95 -11.03
C VAL A 204 11.75 -16.14 -10.21
N GLN A 205 12.51 -17.23 -10.12
CA GLN A 205 12.15 -18.42 -9.33
C GLN A 205 12.03 -18.13 -7.82
N SER A 206 12.63 -17.05 -7.32
CA SER A 206 12.44 -16.61 -5.93
C SER A 206 11.00 -16.17 -5.63
N GLY A 207 10.19 -15.89 -6.66
CA GLY A 207 8.85 -15.32 -6.53
C GLY A 207 8.84 -13.82 -6.19
N LEU A 208 10.00 -13.19 -6.00
CA LEU A 208 10.10 -11.75 -5.70
C LEU A 208 9.95 -10.87 -6.93
N PHE A 209 10.29 -11.40 -8.11
CA PHE A 209 10.35 -10.66 -9.36
C PHE A 209 9.52 -11.37 -10.42
N VAL A 210 8.60 -10.64 -11.05
CA VAL A 210 7.81 -11.14 -12.19
C VAL A 210 8.67 -11.31 -13.44
N ALA A 211 9.75 -10.53 -13.54
CA ALA A 211 10.72 -10.57 -14.61
C ALA A 211 12.10 -10.10 -14.13
N ALA A 212 13.15 -10.61 -14.78
CA ALA A 212 14.51 -10.13 -14.64
C ALA A 212 15.19 -10.14 -16.00
N SER A 213 15.80 -9.03 -16.37
CA SER A 213 16.47 -8.86 -17.67
C SER A 213 17.81 -8.16 -17.48
N ILE A 214 18.80 -8.58 -18.24
CA ILE A 214 20.12 -7.94 -18.32
C ILE A 214 20.22 -7.33 -19.70
N GLY A 215 20.62 -6.06 -19.76
CA GLY A 215 20.73 -5.33 -21.01
C GLY A 215 22.07 -4.63 -21.17
N GLN A 216 22.44 -4.43 -22.43
CA GLN A 216 23.63 -3.68 -22.85
C GLN A 216 23.30 -2.83 -24.07
N PRO A 217 24.00 -1.70 -24.29
CA PRO A 217 23.87 -0.96 -25.53
C PRO A 217 24.39 -1.78 -26.71
N ASP A 218 23.65 -1.77 -27.81
CA ASP A 218 24.14 -2.29 -29.09
C ASP A 218 25.20 -1.34 -29.70
N LYS A 219 25.76 -1.74 -30.85
CA LYS A 219 26.78 -0.94 -31.56
C LYS A 219 26.28 0.45 -31.98
N LEU A 220 24.97 0.66 -32.01
CA LEU A 220 24.32 1.92 -32.36
C LEU A 220 23.93 2.71 -31.10
N GLY A 221 24.31 2.27 -29.91
CA GLY A 221 24.05 2.96 -28.63
C GLY A 221 22.65 2.74 -28.07
N PHE A 222 21.85 1.82 -28.62
CA PHE A 222 20.52 1.51 -28.08
C PHE A 222 20.60 0.43 -27.03
N LEU A 223 20.05 0.68 -25.84
CA LEU A 223 20.00 -0.31 -24.76
C LEU A 223 19.07 -1.47 -25.15
N ARG A 224 19.63 -2.68 -25.29
CA ARG A 224 18.92 -3.94 -25.60
C ARG A 224 18.95 -4.86 -24.40
N TYR A 225 17.85 -5.57 -24.12
CA TYR A 225 17.74 -6.54 -23.03
C TYR A 225 17.81 -8.00 -23.50
N ASP A 226 18.64 -8.28 -24.49
CA ASP A 226 18.77 -9.58 -25.16
C ASP A 226 19.85 -10.50 -24.56
N LEU A 227 20.73 -9.97 -23.70
CA LEU A 227 21.81 -10.73 -23.03
C LEU A 227 21.29 -11.89 -22.19
N ALA A 228 20.30 -11.61 -21.33
CA ALA A 228 19.64 -12.62 -20.53
C ALA A 228 18.29 -12.11 -20.04
N THR A 229 17.27 -12.95 -20.11
CA THR A 229 15.94 -12.64 -19.60
C THR A 229 15.30 -13.85 -18.94
N ALA A 230 14.41 -13.60 -17.99
CA ALA A 230 13.54 -14.60 -17.40
C ALA A 230 12.24 -13.97 -16.91
N GLY A 231 11.18 -14.78 -16.85
CA GLY A 231 9.86 -14.38 -16.36
C GLY A 231 8.92 -13.94 -17.48
N VAL A 232 7.62 -14.09 -17.26
CA VAL A 232 6.60 -13.73 -18.26
C VAL A 232 6.64 -12.25 -18.60
N GLY A 233 6.96 -11.42 -17.62
CA GLY A 233 7.12 -9.99 -17.80
C GLY A 233 8.45 -9.60 -18.46
N SER A 234 9.30 -10.48 -18.99
CA SER A 234 10.57 -10.05 -19.63
C SER A 234 10.44 -9.80 -21.14
N LYS A 235 9.41 -10.35 -21.79
CA LYS A 235 9.14 -10.10 -23.21
C LYS A 235 8.91 -8.61 -23.52
N PRO A 236 8.16 -7.85 -22.70
CA PRO A 236 7.96 -6.41 -22.90
C PRO A 236 9.24 -5.60 -22.76
N ALA A 237 10.16 -6.04 -21.89
CA ALA A 237 11.46 -5.38 -21.72
C ALA A 237 12.25 -5.30 -23.05
N SER A 238 12.08 -6.27 -23.94
CA SER A 238 12.73 -6.27 -25.26
C SER A 238 12.21 -5.18 -26.21
N ALA A 239 10.98 -4.67 -25.98
CA ALA A 239 10.40 -3.56 -26.73
C ALA A 239 10.81 -2.18 -26.17
N LEU A 240 11.29 -2.12 -24.94
CA LEU A 240 11.75 -0.91 -24.26
C LEU A 240 13.16 -0.51 -24.72
N VAL A 241 13.27 -0.03 -25.96
CA VAL A 241 14.54 0.34 -26.60
C VAL A 241 14.67 1.86 -26.62
N GLN A 242 15.77 2.38 -26.05
CA GLN A 242 16.11 3.80 -26.09
C GLN A 242 17.62 3.97 -26.18
N HIS A 243 18.06 5.00 -26.91
CA HIS A 243 19.47 5.34 -27.02
C HIS A 243 20.03 5.81 -25.67
N VAL A 244 21.24 5.39 -25.31
CA VAL A 244 21.85 5.72 -24.01
C VAL A 244 22.13 7.21 -23.84
N ASP A 245 22.35 7.93 -24.93
CA ASP A 245 22.53 9.38 -24.93
C ASP A 245 21.23 10.17 -25.13
N ALA A 246 20.06 9.51 -25.05
CA ALA A 246 18.78 10.20 -25.14
C ALA A 246 18.70 11.34 -24.10
N VAL A 247 18.13 12.47 -24.53
CA VAL A 247 17.94 13.67 -23.70
C VAL A 247 16.44 13.92 -23.56
N GLY A 248 16.03 14.37 -22.37
CA GLY A 248 14.65 14.71 -22.09
C GLY A 248 14.16 14.07 -20.80
N PRO A 249 12.93 14.39 -20.37
CA PRO A 249 12.37 13.88 -19.14
C PRO A 249 12.03 12.38 -19.23
N ALA A 250 11.75 11.84 -20.41
CA ALA A 250 11.23 10.48 -20.60
C ALA A 250 12.29 9.40 -20.80
N LEU A 251 13.28 9.37 -19.91
CA LEU A 251 14.33 8.34 -19.91
C LEU A 251 13.85 7.08 -19.22
N LEU A 252 13.93 5.95 -19.93
CA LEU A 252 13.69 4.63 -19.37
C LEU A 252 14.67 4.35 -18.22
N LEU A 253 14.23 3.54 -17.25
CA LEU A 253 14.99 3.26 -16.03
C LEU A 253 16.40 2.71 -16.33
N GLY A 254 16.51 1.79 -17.29
CA GLY A 254 17.81 1.25 -17.70
C GLY A 254 18.74 2.28 -18.34
N VAL A 255 18.22 3.24 -19.11
CA VAL A 255 19.03 4.34 -19.66
C VAL A 255 19.50 5.26 -18.53
N ARG A 256 18.63 5.57 -17.56
CA ARG A 256 19.00 6.36 -16.37
C ARG A 256 20.09 5.66 -15.56
N ALA A 257 19.94 4.36 -15.30
CA ALA A 257 20.91 3.56 -14.57
C ALA A 257 22.25 3.49 -15.31
N TRP A 258 22.23 3.23 -16.63
CA TRP A 258 23.43 3.20 -17.47
C TRP A 258 24.23 4.51 -17.41
N ARG A 259 23.54 5.65 -17.56
CA ARG A 259 24.16 6.98 -17.55
C ARG A 259 24.69 7.38 -16.18
N THR A 260 23.91 7.12 -15.12
CA THR A 260 24.25 7.57 -13.77
C THR A 260 25.19 6.62 -13.03
N ARG A 261 25.34 5.39 -13.52
CA ARG A 261 26.06 4.29 -12.85
C ARG A 261 25.60 4.09 -11.40
N ARG A 262 24.31 4.25 -11.16
CA ARG A 262 23.66 4.09 -9.85
C ARG A 262 22.41 3.26 -10.03
N LEU A 263 22.04 2.57 -8.95
CA LEU A 263 20.72 1.94 -8.84
C LEU A 263 19.64 3.02 -8.98
N VAL A 264 18.75 2.83 -9.95
CA VAL A 264 17.57 3.66 -10.14
C VAL A 264 16.35 2.79 -9.87
N LEU A 265 15.44 3.27 -9.03
CA LEU A 265 14.23 2.56 -8.66
C LEU A 265 13.00 3.42 -8.94
N THR A 266 11.91 2.77 -9.32
CA THR A 266 10.57 3.35 -9.31
C THR A 266 9.61 2.36 -8.67
N ASN A 267 8.82 2.86 -7.72
CA ASN A 267 7.81 2.08 -7.01
C ASN A 267 6.41 2.21 -7.64
N ASP A 268 6.25 3.11 -8.61
CA ASP A 268 4.99 3.33 -9.33
C ASP A 268 5.26 3.79 -10.77
N TYR A 269 5.47 2.81 -11.66
CA TYR A 269 5.61 3.07 -13.09
C TYR A 269 4.37 3.72 -13.70
N THR A 270 3.19 3.40 -13.18
CA THR A 270 1.92 3.79 -13.78
C THR A 270 1.61 5.27 -13.56
N ASN A 271 2.15 5.86 -12.49
CA ASN A 271 1.94 7.27 -12.15
C ASN A 271 3.20 8.14 -12.27
N ASP A 272 4.37 7.60 -12.61
CA ASP A 272 5.56 8.41 -12.90
C ASP A 272 5.28 9.34 -14.11
N PRO A 273 5.26 10.67 -13.93
CA PRO A 273 4.96 11.61 -15.01
C PRO A 273 6.09 11.67 -16.04
N THR A 274 7.32 11.32 -15.64
CA THR A 274 8.47 11.31 -16.55
C THR A 274 8.34 10.18 -17.58
N LEU A 275 7.64 9.09 -17.24
CA LEU A 275 7.49 7.92 -18.10
C LEU A 275 6.19 7.88 -18.89
N LEU A 276 5.47 9.00 -19.00
CA LEU A 276 4.21 9.11 -19.76
C LEU A 276 4.25 8.43 -21.15
N PRO A 277 5.28 8.63 -22.00
CA PRO A 277 5.34 7.99 -23.32
C PRO A 277 5.40 6.46 -23.27
N TRP A 278 5.86 5.90 -22.15
CA TRP A 278 6.11 4.46 -21.97
C TRP A 278 5.03 3.76 -21.16
N ARG A 279 4.06 4.49 -20.57
CA ARG A 279 3.09 3.94 -19.60
C ARG A 279 2.27 2.75 -20.11
N HIS A 280 1.94 2.72 -21.39
CA HIS A 280 1.13 1.63 -21.97
C HIS A 280 1.86 0.28 -21.84
N TYR A 281 3.16 0.23 -22.14
CA TYR A 281 3.98 -0.98 -21.94
C TYR A 281 3.98 -1.49 -20.49
N PHE A 282 3.91 -0.60 -19.50
CA PHE A 282 3.90 -1.04 -18.09
C PHE A 282 2.51 -1.48 -17.64
N LYS A 283 1.44 -0.85 -18.14
CA LYS A 283 0.06 -1.20 -17.80
C LYS A 283 -0.36 -2.53 -18.39
N ASP A 284 -0.05 -2.77 -19.66
CA ASP A 284 -0.46 -3.98 -20.38
C ASP A 284 0.15 -5.25 -19.75
N ASP A 285 1.34 -5.11 -19.16
CA ASP A 285 2.09 -6.21 -18.52
C ASP A 285 2.09 -6.17 -16.98
N ASN A 286 1.28 -5.28 -16.40
CA ASN A 286 1.11 -5.10 -14.95
C ASN A 286 2.42 -4.88 -14.17
N TRP A 287 3.36 -4.13 -14.75
CA TRP A 287 4.57 -3.68 -14.06
C TRP A 287 4.24 -2.49 -13.17
N GLN A 288 4.22 -2.72 -11.86
CA GLN A 288 3.95 -1.69 -10.86
C GLN A 288 5.25 -0.97 -10.44
N ALA A 289 6.35 -1.72 -10.33
CA ALA A 289 7.63 -1.23 -9.85
C ALA A 289 8.79 -1.97 -10.54
N SER A 290 9.95 -1.32 -10.69
CA SER A 290 11.20 -2.02 -10.99
C SER A 290 12.43 -1.23 -10.55
N ALA A 291 13.58 -1.89 -10.64
CA ALA A 291 14.88 -1.32 -10.36
C ALA A 291 15.84 -1.70 -11.50
N ALA A 292 16.73 -0.77 -11.86
CA ALA A 292 17.74 -0.91 -12.90
C ALA A 292 19.09 -0.36 -12.42
#